data_AF-A0ABD0PDG0-F1
#
_entry.id   AF-A0ABD0PDG0-F1
#
_cell.length_a   1.000
_cell.length_b   1.000
_cell.length_c   1.000
_cell.angle_alpha   90.00
_cell.angle_beta   90.00
_cell.angle_gamma   90.00
#
_symmetry.space_group_name_H-M   'P 1'
#
loop_
_entity.id
_entity.type
_entity.pdbx_description
1 polymer ?
#
loop_
_entity_poly.entity_id
_entity_poly.type
_entity_poly.pdbx_seq_one_letter_code
_entity_poly.pdbx_strand_id
1 'polypeptide(L)' 'IRKRLMMSDKGHLEWKKMYFKLCRCYPHKEQYSDTLQFCTHCHILFWKDTNHPCTANNPESCCKAVSPQGFINLFKF' A
#
# COMPACT_ATOMS: atom_id res chain seq x y z
N ILE A 1 -10.38 11.62 17.93
CA ILE A 1 -9.06 11.30 18.55
C ILE A 1 -8.33 12.61 18.86
N ARG A 2 -8.21 13.00 20.14
CA ARG A 2 -7.47 14.21 20.55
C ARG A 2 -5.96 14.01 20.31
N LYS A 3 -5.44 14.44 19.16
CA LYS A 3 -3.98 14.56 18.94
C LYS A 3 -3.46 15.72 19.81
N ARG A 4 -3.10 15.45 21.07
CA ARG A 4 -2.40 16.44 21.90
C ARG A 4 -1.09 16.79 21.20
N LEU A 5 -0.99 18.03 20.73
CA LEU A 5 0.23 18.66 20.27
C LEU A 5 1.24 18.63 21.42
N MET A 6 2.48 18.29 21.11
CA MET A 6 3.57 18.33 22.09
C MET A 6 4.04 19.77 22.17
N MET A 7 3.69 20.46 23.24
CA MET A 7 4.08 21.85 23.50
C MET A 7 5.19 21.86 24.55
N SER A 8 6.12 22.80 24.42
CA SER A 8 7.10 23.13 25.45
C SER A 8 6.44 23.93 26.58
N ASP A 9 7.14 24.08 27.70
CA ASP A 9 6.67 24.90 28.83
C ASP A 9 6.49 26.39 28.46
N LYS A 10 7.14 26.82 27.36
CA LYS A 10 7.00 28.16 26.76
C LYS A 10 5.86 28.26 25.75
N GLY A 11 5.05 27.21 25.60
CA GLY A 11 3.93 27.17 24.66
C GLY A 11 4.31 26.93 23.19
N HIS A 12 5.60 26.76 22.86
CA HIS A 12 6.03 26.47 21.50
C HIS A 12 5.82 25.00 21.13
N LEU A 13 5.52 24.73 19.86
CA LEU A 13 5.41 23.37 19.33
C LEU A 13 6.78 22.68 19.33
N GLU A 14 6.86 21.52 19.99
CA GLU A 14 8.02 20.63 19.98
C GLU A 14 8.02 19.80 18.69
N TRP A 15 8.27 20.44 17.55
CA TRP A 15 8.13 19.84 16.22
C TRP A 15 8.90 18.52 16.06
N LYS A 16 10.08 18.40 16.67
CA LYS A 16 10.91 17.19 16.59
C LYS A 16 10.27 16.00 17.31
N LYS A 17 9.73 16.22 18.51
CA LYS A 17 8.99 15.18 19.27
C LYS A 17 7.69 14.82 18.55
N MET A 18 7.01 15.82 17.99
CA MET A 18 5.80 15.63 17.19
C MET A 18 6.09 14.78 15.94
N TYR A 19 7.19 15.06 15.23
CA TYR A 19 7.64 14.30 14.05
C TYR A 19 7.84 12.83 14.39
N PHE A 20 8.65 12.49 15.40
CA PHE A 20 8.88 11.09 15.76
C PHE A 20 7.61 10.36 16.23
N LYS A 21 6.72 11.05 16.94
CA LYS A 21 5.42 10.51 17.31
C LYS A 21 4.56 10.20 16.07
N LEU A 22 4.55 11.11 15.10
CA LEU A 22 3.85 10.90 13.84
C LEU A 22 4.45 9.73 13.05
N CYS A 23 5.78 9.64 12.92
CA CYS A 23 6.44 8.50 12.28
C CYS A 23 6.09 7.16 12.94
N ARG A 24 5.90 7.13 14.27
CA ARG A 24 5.50 5.92 14.99
C ARG A 24 4.02 5.56 14.80
N CYS A 25 3.13 6.55 14.81
CA CYS A 25 1.69 6.34 14.67
C CYS A 25 1.25 6.15 13.21
N TYR A 26 2.03 6.70 12.29
CA TYR A 26 1.83 6.68 10.85
C TYR A 26 3.15 6.26 10.20
N PRO A 27 3.55 4.99 10.36
CA PRO A 27 4.73 4.49 9.69
C PRO A 27 4.56 4.72 8.19
N HIS A 28 5.68 4.92 7.49
CA HIS A 28 5.67 5.02 6.05
C HIS A 28 5.01 3.74 5.53
N LYS A 29 3.82 3.85 4.94
CA LYS A 29 3.28 2.74 4.16
C LYS A 29 4.28 2.53 3.04
N GLU A 30 4.80 1.33 2.89
CA GLU A 30 5.58 1.02 1.70
C GLU A 30 4.75 1.46 0.50
N GLN A 31 5.34 2.23 -0.41
CA GLN A 31 4.64 2.84 -1.55
C GLN A 31 3.97 1.78 -2.45
N TYR A 32 4.29 0.50 -2.23
CA TYR A 32 3.78 -0.69 -2.90
C TYR A 32 3.25 -1.73 -1.89
N SER A 33 2.76 -1.31 -0.71
CA SER A 33 2.22 -2.24 0.30
C SER A 33 1.06 -3.07 -0.23
N ASP A 34 0.34 -2.51 -1.20
CA ASP A 34 -0.83 -3.13 -1.78
C ASP A 34 -0.38 -4.09 -2.89
N THR A 35 -0.66 -5.36 -2.69
CA THR A 35 -0.24 -6.41 -3.62
C THR A 35 -1.06 -6.33 -4.92
N LEU A 36 -0.41 -5.95 -6.02
CA LEU A 36 -0.97 -6.11 -7.37
C LEU A 36 -1.20 -7.59 -7.65
N GLN A 37 -2.35 -7.90 -8.23
CA GLN A 37 -2.71 -9.22 -8.74
C GLN A 37 -2.72 -9.17 -10.26
N PHE A 38 -2.16 -10.21 -10.89
CA PHE A 38 -2.27 -10.44 -12.32
C PHE A 38 -3.20 -11.62 -12.57
N CYS A 39 -4.26 -11.37 -13.33
CA CYS A 39 -5.15 -12.42 -13.80
C CYS A 39 -4.60 -13.01 -15.10
N THR A 40 -4.20 -14.28 -15.10
CA THR A 40 -3.69 -14.96 -16.31
C THR A 40 -4.80 -15.31 -17.30
N HIS A 41 -6.08 -15.26 -16.89
CA HIS A 41 -7.21 -15.47 -17.78
C HIS A 41 -7.54 -14.20 -18.57
N CYS A 42 -7.73 -13.09 -17.87
CA CYS A 42 -8.13 -11.82 -18.48
C CYS A 42 -6.92 -10.98 -18.96
N HIS A 43 -5.69 -11.33 -18.56
CA HIS A 43 -4.47 -10.57 -18.82
C HIS A 43 -4.53 -9.12 -18.30
N ILE A 44 -5.05 -8.95 -17.08
CA ILE A 44 -5.25 -7.65 -16.43
C ILE A 44 -4.52 -7.60 -15.09
N LEU A 45 -3.94 -6.45 -14.78
CA LEU A 45 -3.43 -6.10 -13.46
C LEU A 45 -4.49 -5.35 -12.65
N PHE A 46 -4.67 -5.72 -11.39
CA PHE A 46 -5.62 -5.07 -10.48
C PHE A 46 -5.11 -5.07 -9.04
N TRP A 47 -5.59 -4.15 -8.22
CA TRP A 47 -5.29 -4.15 -6.78
C TRP A 47 -6.13 -5.21 -6.09
N LYS A 48 -5.53 -5.98 -5.18
CA LYS A 48 -6.24 -7.05 -4.44
C LYS A 48 -7.55 -6.56 -3.81
N ASP A 49 -7.56 -5.34 -3.27
CA ASP A 49 -8.70 -4.79 -2.54
C ASP A 49 -9.78 -4.16 -3.44
N THR A 50 -9.49 -3.90 -4.73
CA THR A 50 -10.47 -3.34 -5.67
C THR A 50 -11.33 -4.40 -6.34
N ASN A 51 -11.01 -5.69 -6.13
CA ASN A 51 -11.58 -6.86 -6.80
C ASN A 51 -11.47 -6.80 -8.34
N HIS A 52 -11.57 -7.97 -8.99
CA HIS A 52 -11.61 -8.10 -10.44
C HIS A 52 -12.71 -9.08 -10.83
N PRO A 53 -13.73 -8.68 -11.62
CA PRO A 53 -14.82 -9.55 -12.02
C PRO A 53 -14.36 -10.50 -13.14
N CYS A 54 -13.55 -11.50 -12.79
CA CYS A 54 -13.11 -12.53 -13.73
C CYS A 54 -14.27 -13.47 -14.09
N THR A 55 -14.40 -13.81 -15.37
CA THR A 55 -15.41 -14.75 -15.86
C THR A 55 -14.93 -16.21 -15.86
N ALA A 56 -13.72 -16.48 -15.36
CA ALA A 56 -13.20 -17.84 -15.26
C ALA A 56 -14.03 -18.66 -14.26
N ASN A 57 -14.18 -19.96 -14.52
CA ASN A 57 -14.87 -20.88 -13.60
C ASN A 57 -14.25 -20.93 -12.19
N ASN A 58 -12.96 -20.58 -12.07
CA ASN A 58 -12.28 -20.42 -10.79
C ASN A 58 -11.42 -19.14 -10.82
N PRO A 59 -11.99 -17.98 -10.41
CA PRO A 59 -11.30 -16.69 -10.44
C PRO A 59 -10.04 -16.64 -9.58
N GLU A 60 -10.03 -17.33 -8.43
CA GLU A 60 -8.90 -17.30 -7.51
C GLU A 60 -7.68 -18.02 -8.06
N SER A 61 -7.86 -19.12 -8.80
CA SER A 61 -6.74 -19.89 -9.35
C SER A 61 -6.00 -19.18 -10.47
N CYS A 62 -6.64 -18.22 -11.14
CA CYS A 62 -6.05 -17.45 -12.23
C CYS A 62 -5.40 -16.14 -11.77
N CYS A 63 -5.60 -15.72 -10.52
CA CYS A 63 -5.03 -14.48 -9.98
C CYS A 63 -3.75 -14.78 -9.20
N LYS A 64 -2.64 -14.15 -9.59
CA LYS A 64 -1.33 -14.32 -8.95
C LYS A 64 -0.79 -13.00 -8.45
N ALA A 65 -0.26 -13.00 -7.23
CA ALA A 65 0.44 -11.85 -6.68
C ALA A 65 1.67 -11.51 -7.53
N VAL A 66 1.84 -10.22 -7.81
CA VAL A 66 2.95 -9.71 -8.61
C VAL A 66 3.92 -8.99 -7.69
N SER A 67 5.18 -9.46 -7.67
CA SER A 67 6.26 -8.73 -7.00
C SER A 67 6.64 -7.47 -7.78
N PRO A 68 7.26 -6.45 -7.16
CA PRO A 68 7.70 -5.26 -7.89
C PRO A 68 8.58 -5.58 -9.11
N GLN A 69 9.51 -6.54 -8.98
CA GLN A 69 10.34 -6.98 -10.10
C GLN A 69 9.54 -7.74 -11.15
N GLY A 70 8.56 -8.56 -10.73
CA GLY A 70 7.64 -9.24 -11.63
C GLY A 70 6.84 -8.26 -12.47
N PHE A 71 6.34 -7.17 -11.86
CA PHE A 71 5.65 -6.09 -12.56
C PHE A 71 6.54 -5.43 -13.61
N ILE A 72 7.78 -5.06 -13.25
CA ILE A 72 8.72 -4.47 -14.19
C ILE A 72 8.98 -5.41 -15.37
N ASN A 73 9.12 -6.72 -15.11
CA ASN A 73 9.38 -7.71 -16.16
C ASN A 73 8.22 -7.89 -17.14
N LEU A 74 6.98 -7.52 -16.78
CA LEU A 74 5.86 -7.54 -17.73
C LEU A 74 6.03 -6.56 -18.90
N PHE A 75 6.83 -5.51 -18.73
CA PHE A 75 7.08 -4.48 -19.75
C PHE A 75 8.47 -4.59 -20.37
N LYS A 76 9.28 -5.55 -19.93
CA LYS A 76 10.58 -5.84 -20.54
C LYS A 76 10.31 -6.74 -21.74
N PHE A 77 10.24 -6.12 -22.91
CA PHE A 77 10.18 -6.77 -24.21
C PHE A 77 11.52 -7.43 -24.56
#